data_AF-A0A920AAZ5-F1
#
_entry.id   AF-A0A920AAZ5-F1
#
_cell.length_a   1.000
_cell.length_b   1.000
_cell.length_c   1.000
_cell.angle_alpha   90.00
_cell.angle_beta   90.00
_cell.angle_gamma   90.00
#
_symmetry.space_group_name_H-M   'P 1'
#
loop_
_entity.id
_entity.type
_entity.pdbx_description
1 polymer ?
#
loop_
_entity_poly.entity_id
_entity_poly.type
_entity_poly.pdbx_seq_one_letter_code
_entity_poly.pdbx_strand_id
1 'polypeptide(L)'
;MGISVDDLALLDGVMANDTSRLADLGASDIRIGVPRAVLWDSLEKGVEACCENVITTLAKAGVTIVEMDPEDIWEDDAAASLPIVLYESMKELALYAESRGVAFSDVIDGVASPDVKAILESQLGEEAVTESVYRAAMDTHRPNMQRKWQAYLMRTISRQRFSRQPR
;
A
#
# COMPACT_ATOMS: atom_id res chain seq x y z
N MET A 1 9.34 0.19 14.09
CA MET A 1 9.79 -1.22 14.12
C MET A 1 9.73 -1.73 15.55
N GLY A 2 9.48 -3.03 15.73
CA GLY A 2 9.41 -3.72 17.02
C GLY A 2 9.93 -5.15 16.87
N ILE A 3 10.17 -5.85 17.98
CA ILE A 3 10.66 -7.23 17.97
C ILE A 3 9.54 -8.27 18.05
N SER A 4 8.30 -7.83 18.30
CA SER A 4 7.09 -8.66 18.35
C SER A 4 5.86 -7.88 17.84
N VAL A 5 4.77 -8.60 17.54
CA VAL A 5 3.48 -7.99 17.20
C VAL A 5 2.90 -7.20 18.39
N ASP A 6 3.13 -7.66 19.61
CA ASP A 6 2.67 -6.98 20.83
C ASP A 6 3.35 -5.62 21.02
N ASP A 7 4.66 -5.53 20.75
CA ASP A 7 5.38 -4.25 20.79
C ASP A 7 4.87 -3.28 19.73
N LEU A 8 4.56 -3.78 18.54
CA LEU A 8 4.01 -2.98 17.45
C LEU A 8 2.60 -2.48 17.80
N ALA A 9 1.74 -3.34 18.34
CA ALA A 9 0.39 -2.97 18.77
C ALA A 9 0.42 -1.91 19.89
N LEU A 10 1.33 -2.05 20.85
CA LEU A 10 1.51 -1.07 21.93
C LEU A 10 1.97 0.28 21.36
N LEU A 11 2.99 0.27 20.50
CA LEU A 11 3.52 1.49 19.90
C LEU A 11 2.46 2.19 19.04
N ASP A 12 1.72 1.42 18.23
CA ASP A 12 0.63 1.93 17.39
C ASP A 12 -0.44 2.62 18.23
N GLY A 13 -0.91 1.97 19.31
CA GLY A 13 -1.92 2.55 20.19
C GLY A 13 -1.47 3.85 20.87
N VAL A 14 -0.19 3.96 21.24
CA VAL A 14 0.37 5.22 21.77
C VAL A 14 0.40 6.32 20.71
N MET A 15 0.86 5.99 19.50
CA MET A 15 1.00 6.96 18.39
C MET A 15 -0.34 7.43 17.86
N ALA A 16 -1.31 6.53 17.74
CA ALA A 16 -2.69 6.82 17.31
C ALA A 16 -3.54 7.45 18.42
N ASN A 17 -3.04 7.48 19.66
CA ASN A 17 -3.80 7.84 20.86
C ASN A 17 -5.10 7.01 20.98
N ASP A 18 -4.99 5.71 20.66
CA ASP A 18 -6.06 4.72 20.74
C ASP A 18 -5.57 3.46 21.45
N THR A 19 -5.93 3.30 22.71
CA THR A 19 -5.58 2.13 23.52
C THR A 19 -6.70 1.08 23.54
N SER A 20 -7.59 1.10 22.55
CA SER A 20 -8.64 0.10 22.42
C SER A 20 -8.04 -1.30 22.34
N ARG A 21 -8.69 -2.26 23.01
CA ARG A 21 -8.24 -3.65 22.98
C ARG A 21 -8.43 -4.21 21.57
N LEU A 22 -7.39 -4.84 21.04
CA LEU A 22 -7.47 -5.56 19.76
C LEU A 22 -8.52 -6.67 19.83
N ALA A 23 -9.17 -6.91 18.70
CA ALA A 23 -10.13 -7.99 18.57
C ALA A 23 -9.43 -9.35 18.79
N ASP A 24 -9.98 -10.15 19.70
CA ASP A 24 -9.55 -11.53 19.92
C ASP A 24 -10.27 -12.43 18.93
N LEU A 25 -9.61 -12.73 17.81
CA LEU A 25 -10.15 -13.54 16.72
C LEU A 25 -9.61 -14.97 16.79
N GLY A 26 -10.51 -15.95 16.78
CA GLY A 26 -10.13 -17.34 16.55
C GLY A 26 -9.71 -17.57 15.09
N ALA A 27 -8.83 -18.53 14.82
CA ALA A 27 -8.36 -18.82 13.47
C ALA A 27 -9.51 -19.06 12.46
N SER A 28 -10.59 -19.71 12.88
CA SER A 28 -11.78 -19.97 12.06
C SER A 28 -12.58 -18.72 11.69
N ASP A 29 -12.35 -17.60 12.36
CA ASP A 29 -12.99 -16.32 12.07
C ASP A 29 -12.20 -15.51 11.03
N ILE A 30 -10.95 -15.88 10.78
CA ILE A 30 -10.04 -15.16 9.88
C ILE A 30 -10.20 -15.67 8.44
N ARG A 31 -10.30 -14.71 7.50
CA ARG A 31 -10.32 -14.95 6.06
C ARG A 31 -9.26 -14.08 5.40
N ILE A 32 -8.35 -14.68 4.63
CA ILE A 32 -7.25 -13.96 3.97
C ILE A 32 -7.44 -14.07 2.45
N GLY A 33 -7.48 -12.93 1.79
CA GLY A 33 -7.50 -12.84 0.33
C GLY A 33 -6.10 -12.99 -0.23
N VAL A 34 -5.93 -13.84 -1.26
CA VAL A 34 -4.65 -14.05 -1.94
C VAL A 34 -4.82 -13.73 -3.42
N PRO A 35 -4.39 -12.55 -3.88
CA PRO A 35 -4.51 -12.14 -5.29
C PRO A 35 -3.30 -12.64 -6.08
N ARG A 36 -3.51 -13.74 -6.82
CA ARG A 36 -2.47 -14.50 -7.53
C ARG A 36 -1.99 -13.83 -8.81
N ALA A 37 -2.72 -12.87 -9.36
CA ALA A 37 -2.44 -12.34 -10.69
C ALA A 37 -1.22 -11.41 -10.73
N VAL A 38 -1.17 -10.37 -9.87
CA VAL A 38 -0.11 -9.34 -9.94
C VAL A 38 0.87 -9.42 -8.77
N LEU A 39 0.38 -9.67 -7.55
CA LEU A 39 1.27 -9.75 -6.37
C LEU A 39 2.10 -11.04 -6.31
N TRP A 40 1.77 -12.03 -7.14
CA TRP A 40 2.48 -13.29 -7.25
C TRP A 40 3.15 -13.48 -8.60
N ASP A 41 3.01 -12.51 -9.52
CA ASP A 41 3.68 -12.58 -10.80
C ASP A 41 5.19 -12.42 -10.60
N SER A 42 5.95 -13.31 -11.24
CA SER A 42 7.41 -13.22 -11.34
C SER A 42 8.14 -13.08 -9.99
N LEU A 43 7.61 -13.64 -8.91
CA LEU A 43 8.31 -13.69 -7.63
C LEU A 43 9.62 -14.47 -7.74
N GLU A 44 10.62 -14.05 -6.96
CA GLU A 44 11.80 -14.88 -6.73
C GLU A 44 11.36 -16.21 -6.08
N LYS A 45 11.93 -17.33 -6.53
CA LYS A 45 11.45 -18.68 -6.17
C LYS A 45 11.47 -18.95 -4.67
N GLY A 46 12.49 -18.46 -3.95
CA GLY A 46 12.58 -18.55 -2.50
C GLY A 46 11.48 -17.75 -1.80
N VAL A 47 11.18 -16.54 -2.29
CA VAL A 47 10.07 -15.72 -1.79
C VAL A 47 8.73 -16.42 -2.01
N GLU A 48 8.47 -16.91 -3.22
CA GLU A 48 7.25 -17.66 -3.56
C GLU A 48 7.07 -18.86 -2.63
N ALA A 49 8.11 -19.68 -2.47
CA ALA A 49 8.08 -20.85 -1.59
C ALA A 49 7.83 -20.48 -0.12
N CYS A 50 8.43 -19.39 0.38
CA CYS A 50 8.17 -18.90 1.73
C CYS A 50 6.71 -18.49 1.92
N CYS A 51 6.16 -17.73 0.98
CA CYS A 51 4.77 -17.28 1.03
C CYS A 51 3.78 -18.46 0.97
N GLU A 52 4.00 -19.44 0.08
CA GLU A 52 3.16 -20.64 0.00
C GLU A 52 3.17 -21.46 1.29
N ASN A 53 4.34 -21.58 1.92
CA ASN A 53 4.48 -22.27 3.20
C ASN A 53 3.67 -21.58 4.31
N VAL A 54 3.67 -20.25 4.34
CA VAL A 54 2.86 -19.48 5.30
C VAL A 54 1.37 -19.67 5.03
N ILE A 55 0.91 -19.55 3.79
CA ILE A 55 -0.49 -19.79 3.41
C ILE A 55 -0.95 -21.18 3.85
N THR A 56 -0.14 -22.20 3.54
CA THR A 56 -0.43 -23.59 3.92
C THR A 56 -0.50 -23.76 5.45
N THR A 57 0.40 -23.10 6.18
CA THR A 57 0.44 -23.16 7.65
C THR A 57 -0.79 -22.51 8.28
N LEU A 58 -1.20 -21.34 7.78
CA LEU A 58 -2.40 -20.64 8.23
C LEU A 58 -3.67 -21.44 7.93
N ALA A 59 -3.76 -22.02 6.73
CA ALA A 59 -4.88 -22.89 6.36
C ALA A 59 -5.01 -24.10 7.30
N LYS A 60 -3.88 -24.76 7.61
CA LYS A 60 -3.85 -25.88 8.58
C LYS A 60 -4.25 -25.47 10.00
N ALA A 61 -3.99 -24.22 10.38
CA ALA A 61 -4.41 -23.66 11.66
C ALA A 61 -5.90 -23.28 11.72
N GLY A 62 -6.63 -23.39 10.60
CA GLY A 62 -8.07 -23.13 10.52
C GLY A 62 -8.46 -21.79 9.90
N VAL A 63 -7.49 -21.00 9.42
CA VAL A 63 -7.75 -19.77 8.65
C VAL A 63 -8.32 -20.12 7.29
N THR A 64 -9.33 -19.38 6.82
CA THR A 64 -9.83 -19.54 5.45
C THR A 64 -8.99 -18.74 4.48
N ILE A 65 -8.39 -19.41 3.51
CA ILE A 65 -7.69 -18.76 2.39
C ILE A 65 -8.67 -18.59 1.23
N VAL A 66 -8.74 -17.38 0.67
CA VAL A 66 -9.62 -17.03 -0.45
C VAL A 66 -8.75 -16.55 -1.60
N GLU A 67 -8.50 -17.41 -2.57
CA GLU A 67 -7.81 -17.00 -3.79
C GLU A 67 -8.75 -16.22 -4.69
N MET A 68 -8.47 -14.93 -4.84
CA MET A 68 -9.22 -14.04 -5.70
C MET A 68 -8.39 -12.80 -6.00
N ASP A 69 -8.55 -12.26 -7.19
CA ASP A 69 -7.88 -11.04 -7.63
C ASP A 69 -8.81 -9.81 -7.51
N PRO A 70 -8.25 -8.63 -7.18
CA PRO A 70 -8.98 -7.37 -7.29
C PRO A 70 -9.30 -7.06 -8.75
N GLU A 71 -10.26 -6.15 -8.96
CA GLU A 71 -10.34 -5.41 -10.23
C GLU A 71 -8.98 -4.74 -10.49
N ASP A 72 -8.67 -4.36 -11.74
CA ASP A 72 -7.37 -3.79 -12.09
C ASP A 72 -7.10 -2.47 -11.32
N ILE A 73 -6.55 -2.62 -10.11
CA ILE A 73 -6.18 -1.55 -9.19
C ILE A 73 -4.83 -0.96 -9.54
N TRP A 74 -4.03 -1.69 -10.30
CA TRP A 74 -2.62 -1.40 -10.52
C TRP A 74 -2.45 -0.23 -11.48
N GLU A 75 -3.33 -0.09 -12.46
CA GLU A 75 -3.35 1.08 -13.35
C GLU A 75 -3.68 2.37 -12.57
N ASP A 76 -4.70 2.34 -11.70
CA ASP A 76 -5.04 3.50 -10.86
C ASP A 76 -3.96 3.77 -9.79
N ASP A 77 -3.32 2.73 -9.25
CA ASP A 77 -2.20 2.88 -8.31
C ASP A 77 -1.00 3.55 -8.98
N ALA A 78 -0.60 3.09 -10.17
CA ALA A 78 0.49 3.69 -10.93
C ALA A 78 0.18 5.14 -11.34
N ALA A 79 -1.06 5.43 -11.73
CA ALA A 79 -1.50 6.77 -12.10
C ALA A 79 -1.71 7.71 -10.90
N ALA A 80 -1.75 7.19 -9.67
CA ALA A 80 -1.90 7.98 -8.45
C ALA A 80 -0.60 8.15 -7.67
N SER A 81 0.06 7.05 -7.34
CA SER A 81 1.13 6.99 -6.32
C SER A 81 2.31 7.91 -6.64
N LEU A 82 2.98 7.69 -7.78
CA LEU A 82 4.17 8.45 -8.16
C LEU A 82 3.86 9.92 -8.50
N PRO A 83 2.78 10.24 -9.23
CA PRO A 83 2.42 11.65 -9.46
C PRO A 83 2.15 12.44 -8.18
N ILE A 84 1.44 11.86 -7.21
CA ILE A 84 1.15 12.52 -5.94
C ILE A 84 2.45 12.81 -5.19
N VAL A 85 3.29 11.80 -4.97
CA VAL A 85 4.51 11.98 -4.16
C VAL A 85 5.48 12.96 -4.81
N LEU A 86 5.67 12.92 -6.13
CA LEU A 86 6.59 13.84 -6.81
C LEU A 86 6.08 15.28 -6.76
N TYR A 87 4.79 15.49 -7.03
CA TYR A 87 4.21 16.82 -7.03
C TYR A 87 4.22 17.46 -5.63
N GLU A 88 3.83 16.71 -4.60
CA GLU A 88 3.81 17.18 -3.22
C GLU A 88 5.24 17.38 -2.68
N SER A 89 6.14 16.42 -2.88
CA SER A 89 7.52 16.49 -2.37
C SER A 89 8.27 17.70 -2.89
N MET A 90 8.15 18.02 -4.18
CA MET A 90 8.87 19.17 -4.75
C MET A 90 8.40 20.51 -4.16
N LYS A 91 7.13 20.61 -3.78
CA LYS A 91 6.59 21.80 -3.11
C LYS A 91 6.96 21.84 -1.64
N GLU A 92 6.79 20.73 -0.94
CA GLU A 92 7.04 20.65 0.50
C GLU A 92 8.52 20.76 0.84
N LEU A 93 9.40 20.14 0.04
CA LEU A 93 10.85 20.29 0.22
C LEU A 93 11.32 21.71 -0.03
N ALA A 94 10.75 22.41 -1.02
CA ALA A 94 11.07 23.82 -1.27
C ALA A 94 10.63 24.71 -0.09
N LEU A 95 9.40 24.54 0.41
CA LEU A 95 8.90 25.24 1.59
C LEU A 95 9.72 24.92 2.84
N TYR A 96 10.10 23.67 3.03
CA TYR A 96 10.97 23.25 4.11
C TYR A 96 12.33 23.93 4.00
N ALA A 97 12.98 23.92 2.83
CA ALA A 97 14.27 24.57 2.61
C ALA A 97 14.22 26.07 2.94
N GLU A 98 13.19 26.77 2.47
CA GLU A 98 12.96 28.19 2.76
C GLU A 98 12.81 28.43 4.28
N SER A 99 12.04 27.59 4.98
CA SER A 99 11.87 27.69 6.44
C SER A 99 13.16 27.50 7.24
N ARG A 100 14.19 26.91 6.61
CA ARG A 100 15.52 26.69 7.16
C ARG A 100 16.55 27.72 6.69
N GLY A 101 16.16 28.66 5.82
CA GLY A 101 17.07 29.64 5.22
C GLY A 101 18.07 29.02 4.24
N VAL A 102 17.72 27.88 3.63
CA VAL A 102 18.54 27.15 2.66
C VAL A 102 17.91 27.29 1.27
N ALA A 103 18.73 27.49 0.23
CA ALA A 103 18.20 27.50 -1.13
C ALA A 103 17.76 26.09 -1.53
N PHE A 104 16.63 25.98 -2.22
CA PHE A 104 16.13 24.67 -2.64
C PHE A 104 17.13 23.91 -3.53
N SER A 105 17.89 24.62 -4.38
CA SER A 105 18.98 24.05 -5.17
C SER A 105 20.03 23.35 -4.31
N ASP A 106 20.39 23.92 -3.16
CA ASP A 106 21.40 23.34 -2.26
C ASP A 106 20.90 22.03 -1.63
N VAL A 107 19.58 21.92 -1.40
CA VAL A 107 18.95 20.68 -0.94
C VAL A 107 19.07 19.59 -1.99
N ILE A 108 18.73 19.90 -3.25
CA ILE A 108 18.86 18.97 -4.37
C ILE A 108 20.32 18.56 -4.59
N ASP A 109 21.25 19.52 -4.53
CA ASP A 109 22.67 19.26 -4.69
C ASP A 109 23.25 18.38 -3.60
N GLY A 110 22.74 18.51 -2.37
CA GLY A 110 23.12 17.71 -1.21
C GLY A 110 22.56 16.28 -1.17
N VAL A 111 21.70 15.87 -2.12
CA VAL A 111 21.15 14.51 -2.17
C VAL A 111 22.26 13.50 -2.50
N ALA A 112 22.59 12.65 -1.52
CA ALA A 112 23.72 11.72 -1.62
C ALA A 112 23.42 10.48 -2.49
N SER A 113 22.16 10.04 -2.58
CA SER A 113 21.77 8.89 -3.41
C SER A 113 21.63 9.34 -4.87
N PRO A 114 22.40 8.76 -5.82
CA PRO A 114 22.30 9.12 -7.23
C PRO A 114 20.90 8.90 -7.80
N ASP A 115 20.25 7.79 -7.43
CA ASP A 115 18.92 7.45 -7.93
C ASP A 115 17.86 8.42 -7.42
N VAL A 116 17.90 8.78 -6.13
CA VAL A 116 16.98 9.78 -5.56
C VAL A 116 17.23 11.16 -6.17
N LYS A 117 18.50 11.55 -6.35
CA LYS A 117 18.86 12.82 -6.98
C LYS A 117 18.31 12.89 -8.40
N ALA A 118 18.49 11.85 -9.20
CA ALA A 118 17.95 11.78 -10.56
C ALA A 118 16.43 11.91 -10.60
N ILE A 119 15.71 11.26 -9.66
CA ILE A 119 14.25 11.40 -9.55
C ILE A 119 13.86 12.85 -9.25
N LEU A 120 14.50 13.52 -8.30
CA LEU A 120 14.15 14.90 -7.94
C LEU A 120 14.53 15.90 -9.04
N GLU A 121 15.70 15.72 -9.67
CA GLU A 121 16.16 16.56 -10.78
C GLU A 121 15.24 16.44 -12.01
N SER A 122 14.66 15.25 -12.27
CA SER A 122 13.68 15.08 -13.35
C SER A 122 12.45 15.98 -13.18
N GLN A 123 12.16 16.40 -11.95
CA GLN A 123 11.02 17.26 -11.63
C GLN A 123 11.34 18.76 -11.69
N LEU A 124 12.54 19.15 -12.12
CA LEU A 124 12.92 20.56 -12.34
C LEU A 124 12.70 21.01 -13.80
N GLY A 125 12.43 20.08 -14.72
CA GLY A 125 12.34 20.32 -16.16
C GLY A 125 10.93 20.12 -16.75
N GLU A 126 10.87 19.94 -18.06
CA GLU A 126 9.60 19.74 -18.80
C GLU A 126 8.88 18.44 -18.44
N GLU A 127 9.59 17.48 -17.86
CA GLU A 127 9.05 16.18 -17.42
C GLU A 127 8.45 16.23 -16.00
N ALA A 128 8.44 17.40 -15.36
CA ALA A 128 7.85 17.57 -14.05
C ALA A 128 6.36 17.23 -14.06
N VAL A 129 5.90 16.54 -13.02
CA VAL A 129 4.47 16.28 -12.83
C VAL A 129 3.71 17.60 -12.79
N THR A 130 2.75 17.75 -13.71
CA THR A 130 1.96 18.98 -13.82
C THR A 130 0.82 18.99 -12.80
N GLU A 131 0.25 20.17 -12.55
CA GLU A 131 -0.94 20.26 -11.70
C GLU A 131 -2.12 19.47 -12.28
N SER A 132 -2.29 19.41 -13.60
CA SER A 132 -3.38 18.64 -14.20
C SER A 132 -3.23 17.13 -13.96
N VAL A 133 -2.01 16.61 -14.04
CA VAL A 133 -1.71 15.21 -13.72
C VAL A 133 -1.94 14.95 -12.23
N TYR A 134 -1.48 15.83 -11.34
CA TYR A 134 -1.73 15.72 -9.91
C TYR A 134 -3.24 15.74 -9.57
N ARG A 135 -4.02 16.61 -10.23
CA ARG A 135 -5.49 16.64 -10.06
C ARG A 135 -6.15 15.36 -10.53
N ALA A 136 -5.75 14.82 -11.69
CA ALA A 136 -6.26 13.53 -12.14
C ALA A 136 -5.94 12.40 -11.15
N ALA A 137 -4.71 12.39 -10.62
CA ALA A 137 -4.29 11.44 -9.59
C ALA A 137 -5.17 11.52 -8.32
N MET A 138 -5.43 12.74 -7.83
CA MET A 138 -6.20 12.97 -6.60
C MET A 138 -7.71 12.79 -6.77
N ASP A 139 -8.28 13.27 -7.87
CA ASP A 139 -9.73 13.37 -8.05
C ASP A 139 -10.32 12.15 -8.77
N THR A 140 -9.49 11.36 -9.46
CA THR A 140 -9.93 10.19 -10.24
C THR A 140 -9.25 8.90 -9.78
N HIS A 141 -7.93 8.81 -9.94
CA HIS A 141 -7.23 7.53 -9.80
C HIS A 141 -7.18 7.04 -8.35
N ARG A 142 -6.82 7.89 -7.39
CA ARG A 142 -6.78 7.52 -5.97
C ARG A 142 -8.16 7.08 -5.44
N PRO A 143 -9.27 7.81 -5.67
CA PRO A 143 -10.60 7.33 -5.27
C PRO A 143 -11.00 6.02 -5.95
N ASN A 144 -10.65 5.83 -7.23
CA ASN A 144 -10.94 4.59 -7.95
C ASN A 144 -10.20 3.40 -7.35
N MET A 145 -8.89 3.54 -7.11
CA MET A 145 -8.06 2.54 -6.43
C MET A 145 -8.65 2.17 -5.06
N GLN A 146 -9.00 3.16 -4.24
CA GLN A 146 -9.58 2.94 -2.91
C GLN A 146 -10.90 2.16 -2.98
N ARG A 147 -11.79 2.54 -3.90
CA ARG A 147 -13.07 1.84 -4.12
C ARG A 147 -12.87 0.39 -4.56
N LYS A 148 -11.92 0.13 -5.46
CA LYS A 148 -11.58 -1.22 -5.94
C LYS A 148 -11.00 -2.07 -4.79
N TRP A 149 -10.12 -1.52 -3.96
CA TRP A 149 -9.63 -2.19 -2.74
C TRP A 149 -10.74 -2.50 -1.75
N GLN A 150 -11.64 -1.55 -1.50
CA GLN A 150 -12.80 -1.78 -0.62
C GLN A 150 -13.68 -2.91 -1.15
N ALA A 151 -13.97 -2.93 -2.45
CA ALA A 151 -14.76 -3.98 -3.07
C ALA A 151 -14.09 -5.36 -2.96
N TYR A 152 -12.76 -5.41 -3.14
CA TYR A 152 -11.96 -6.61 -2.96
C TYR A 152 -12.07 -7.15 -1.53
N LEU A 153 -11.73 -6.32 -0.53
CA LEU A 153 -11.73 -6.72 0.88
C LEU A 153 -13.12 -7.16 1.35
N MET A 154 -14.18 -6.46 0.93
CA MET A 154 -15.57 -6.82 1.27
C MET A 154 -15.97 -8.19 0.72
N ARG A 155 -15.53 -8.54 -0.49
CA ARG A 155 -15.78 -9.86 -1.08
C ARG A 155 -14.99 -10.96 -0.36
N THR A 156 -13.75 -10.67 0.06
CA THR A 156 -12.92 -11.60 0.82
C THR A 156 -13.55 -11.97 2.17
N ILE A 157 -14.02 -10.97 2.93
CA ILE A 157 -14.56 -11.19 4.27
C ILE A 157 -15.99 -11.74 4.28
N SER A 158 -16.74 -11.57 3.17
CA SER A 158 -18.11 -12.07 3.07
C SER A 158 -18.15 -13.61 3.09
N ARG A 159 -18.89 -14.18 4.04
CA ARG A 159 -19.29 -15.59 3.99
C ARG A 159 -20.38 -15.72 2.93
N GLN A 160 -20.03 -16.07 1.70
CA GLN A 160 -21.05 -16.50 0.74
C GLN A 160 -21.83 -17.67 1.36
N ARG A 161 -23.09 -17.43 1.74
CA ARG A 161 -24.05 -18.50 2.03
C ARG A 161 -24.31 -19.21 0.72
N PHE A 162 -23.57 -20.28 0.43
CA PHE A 162 -24.04 -21.26 -0.54
C PHE A 162 -25.32 -21.87 0.02
N SER A 163 -26.47 -21.35 -0.42
CA SER A 163 -27.76 -22.00 -0.24
C SER A 163 -27.67 -23.34 -0.95
N ARG A 164 -27.63 -24.44 -0.18
CA ARG A 164 -27.89 -25.77 -0.71
C ARG A 164 -29.27 -25.74 -1.37
N GLN A 165 -29.34 -25.85 -2.69
CA GLN A 165 -30.59 -26.18 -3.37
C GLN A 165 -31.00 -27.60 -2.92
N PRO A 166 -32.24 -27.79 -2.42
CA PRO A 166 -32.75 -29.13 -2.13
C PRO A 166 -32.96 -29.88 -3.45
N ARG A 167 -32.65 -31.18 -3.40
CA ARG A 167 -32.80 -32.14 -4.50
C ARG A 167 -34.26 -32.34 -4.89
#